data_AF-A0A937B686-F1
#
_entry.id   AF-A0A937B686-F1
#
_cell.length_a   1.000
_cell.length_b   1.000
_cell.length_c   1.000
_cell.angle_alpha   90.00
_cell.angle_beta   90.00
_cell.angle_gamma   90.00
#
_symmetry.space_group_name_H-M   'P 1'
#
loop_
_entity.id
_entity.type
_entity.pdbx_description
1 polymer ?
#
loop_
_entity_poly.entity_id
_entity_poly.type
_entity_poly.pdbx_seq_one_letter_code
_entity_poly.pdbx_strand_id
1 'polypeptide(L)'
;MFRSFSIIVCFLILSNVITSQEQIFISNGSFEGEPNCCRTPEGWRNCGHVTETPPDIQPALNERNEPFFGITKKAYLGNTYVGMVVRSNETNERIGQKLLSPLIANTCYSFSIYLTKSEVYLSATQNNPQALEQYTTPVVLRVWGGEAYCNQKELLYETEAISNIEWKKYDIEFKPKFTHTYIELEAYYKTPVLFPYNGNVLLDNMSHIKVIPCPNTKEYAAYVKEKKAKDAKELKEKKRDTVAVATKPIQNSVPKSKNESTASNDKILKELEIKKIKVGQTIKIEKLYFKADSTNFNAESLPVLDELFDFLYKNRTVRVEVGGHTNNTPSTAYCDRLSSQRAKSVKDYLIGKGIDSTRITYKGYGKRNPIAGNSTKEGKQLNQRVEIKILSLEG
;
A
#
# COMPACT_ATOMS: atom_id res chain seq x y z
N MET A 1 -18.97 -84.50 -24.85
CA MET A 1 -17.69 -84.16 -24.18
C MET A 1 -17.08 -82.98 -24.92
N PHE A 2 -17.54 -81.75 -24.66
CA PHE A 2 -17.00 -80.52 -25.24
C PHE A 2 -16.78 -79.54 -24.09
N ARG A 3 -15.51 -79.24 -23.78
CA ARG A 3 -15.12 -78.23 -22.77
C ARG A 3 -14.72 -76.96 -23.52
N SER A 4 -15.55 -75.92 -23.43
CA SER A 4 -15.20 -74.56 -23.85
C SER A 4 -14.11 -74.02 -22.95
N PHE A 5 -12.94 -73.71 -23.53
CA PHE A 5 -11.95 -72.83 -22.93
C PHE A 5 -12.37 -71.38 -23.17
N SER A 6 -12.81 -70.68 -22.13
CA SER A 6 -12.91 -69.22 -22.17
C SER A 6 -11.53 -68.61 -21.93
N ILE A 7 -10.94 -68.07 -22.98
CA ILE A 7 -9.74 -67.23 -22.90
C ILE A 7 -10.18 -65.87 -22.36
N ILE A 8 -9.90 -65.63 -21.09
CA ILE A 8 -10.06 -64.30 -20.48
C ILE A 8 -8.89 -63.45 -20.96
N VAL A 9 -9.14 -62.64 -21.99
CA VAL A 9 -8.24 -61.58 -22.42
C VAL A 9 -8.32 -60.46 -21.39
N CYS A 10 -7.34 -60.42 -20.49
CA CYS A 10 -7.19 -59.35 -19.51
C CYS A 10 -6.68 -58.10 -20.25
N PHE A 11 -7.59 -57.18 -20.61
CA PHE A 11 -7.25 -55.85 -21.08
C PHE A 11 -6.58 -55.08 -19.93
N LEU A 12 -5.25 -54.99 -19.96
CA LEU A 12 -4.50 -54.02 -19.17
C LEU A 12 -4.83 -52.62 -19.70
N ILE A 13 -5.88 -52.02 -19.14
CA ILE A 13 -6.13 -50.59 -19.26
C ILE A 13 -5.01 -49.92 -18.47
N LEU A 14 -3.97 -49.48 -19.20
CA LEU A 14 -3.04 -48.46 -18.73
C LEU A 14 -3.86 -47.19 -18.49
N SER A 15 -4.45 -47.09 -17.30
CA SER A 15 -4.89 -45.82 -16.76
C SER A 15 -3.64 -44.96 -16.66
N ASN A 16 -3.55 -43.95 -17.52
CA ASN A 16 -2.70 -42.80 -17.26
C ASN A 16 -3.20 -42.21 -15.95
N VAL A 17 -2.63 -42.68 -14.84
CA VAL A 17 -2.73 -42.02 -13.55
C VAL A 17 -2.02 -40.69 -13.75
N ILE A 18 -2.80 -39.65 -14.04
CA ILE A 18 -2.34 -38.27 -13.98
C ILE A 18 -1.78 -38.12 -12.57
N THR A 19 -0.46 -38.05 -12.48
CA THR A 19 0.27 -37.97 -11.21
C THR A 19 -0.33 -36.84 -10.41
N SER A 20 -0.79 -37.17 -9.19
CA SER A 20 -1.18 -36.20 -8.17
C SER A 20 -0.16 -35.07 -8.15
N GLN A 21 -0.59 -33.84 -8.37
CA GLN A 21 0.25 -32.66 -8.25
C GLN A 21 0.80 -32.62 -6.82
N GLU A 22 2.08 -32.95 -6.65
CA GLU A 22 2.73 -32.96 -5.34
C GLU A 22 2.73 -31.52 -4.82
N GLN A 23 1.90 -31.27 -3.81
CA GLN A 23 1.74 -29.95 -3.19
C GLN A 23 2.67 -29.86 -1.97
N ILE A 24 3.35 -28.74 -1.84
CA ILE A 24 4.14 -28.38 -0.67
C ILE A 24 3.28 -27.48 0.20
N PHE A 25 2.87 -27.99 1.36
CA PHE A 25 2.04 -27.28 2.30
C PHE A 25 2.79 -26.09 2.92
N ILE A 26 2.05 -24.99 3.07
CA ILE A 26 2.47 -23.77 3.77
C ILE A 26 1.69 -23.72 5.06
N SER A 27 2.38 -23.67 6.21
CA SER A 27 1.69 -23.40 7.48
C SER A 27 1.25 -21.95 7.51
N ASN A 28 0.03 -21.73 8.00
CA ASN A 28 -0.57 -20.40 8.16
C ASN A 28 -0.39 -19.46 6.95
N GLY A 29 -0.85 -19.89 5.77
CA GLY A 29 -0.77 -19.07 4.55
C GLY A 29 -1.65 -17.81 4.58
N SER A 30 -2.67 -17.77 5.44
CA SER A 30 -3.50 -16.57 5.67
C SER A 30 -2.85 -15.58 6.64
N PHE A 31 -1.71 -15.93 7.24
CA PHE A 31 -0.98 -15.09 8.20
C PHE A 31 -1.81 -14.68 9.42
N GLU A 32 -2.70 -15.56 9.86
CA GLU A 32 -3.58 -15.32 11.00
C GLU A 32 -2.80 -15.32 12.32
N GLY A 33 -3.28 -14.52 13.26
CA GLY A 33 -2.82 -14.53 14.63
C GLY A 33 -3.48 -13.44 15.47
N GLU A 34 -3.01 -13.28 16.70
CA GLU A 34 -3.48 -12.19 17.57
C GLU A 34 -3.05 -10.84 16.99
N PRO A 35 -3.98 -9.93 16.65
CA PRO A 35 -3.63 -8.64 16.08
C PRO A 35 -2.86 -7.80 17.09
N ASN A 36 -1.60 -7.50 16.75
CA ASN A 36 -0.72 -6.69 17.57
C ASN A 36 0.46 -6.21 16.72
N CYS A 37 1.12 -5.16 17.19
CA CYS A 37 2.40 -4.80 16.60
C CYS A 37 3.49 -5.80 16.98
N CYS A 38 4.53 -5.84 16.14
CA CYS A 38 5.81 -6.45 16.47
C CYS A 38 5.75 -7.97 16.73
N ARG A 39 4.80 -8.68 16.12
CA ARG A 39 4.62 -10.13 16.29
C ARG A 39 4.51 -10.81 14.94
N THR A 40 5.36 -11.80 14.71
CA THR A 40 5.27 -12.62 13.50
C THR A 40 4.09 -13.61 13.60
N PRO A 41 3.32 -13.82 12.51
CA PRO A 41 2.26 -14.83 12.46
C PRO A 41 2.75 -16.23 12.85
N GLU A 42 1.87 -17.04 13.44
CA GLU A 42 2.20 -18.42 13.81
C GLU A 42 2.65 -19.22 12.58
N GLY A 43 3.65 -20.09 12.73
CA GLY A 43 4.27 -20.83 11.62
C GLY A 43 5.37 -20.06 10.88
N TRP A 44 5.38 -18.73 10.97
CA TRP A 44 6.38 -17.87 10.36
C TRP A 44 7.39 -17.37 11.40
N ARG A 45 8.66 -17.20 10.98
CA ARG A 45 9.74 -16.68 11.82
C ARG A 45 10.18 -15.31 11.30
N ASN A 46 10.38 -14.35 12.22
CA ASN A 46 11.00 -13.08 11.89
C ASN A 46 12.43 -13.30 11.36
N CYS A 47 12.68 -12.83 10.16
CA CYS A 47 13.98 -12.80 9.50
C CYS A 47 14.42 -11.37 9.16
N GLY A 48 13.70 -10.36 9.63
CA GLY A 48 14.06 -8.95 9.51
C GLY A 48 15.34 -8.59 10.26
N HIS A 49 15.72 -7.32 10.16
CA HIS A 49 16.93 -6.81 10.81
C HIS A 49 16.86 -6.96 12.34
N VAL A 50 17.93 -7.44 12.98
CA VAL A 50 17.94 -7.80 14.41
C VAL A 50 17.68 -6.64 15.37
N THR A 51 17.96 -5.40 14.93
CA THR A 51 17.69 -4.21 15.72
C THR A 51 16.26 -3.72 15.57
N GLU A 52 15.55 -4.12 14.51
CA GLU A 52 14.21 -3.65 14.17
C GLU A 52 13.13 -4.55 14.77
N THR A 53 11.93 -4.00 14.86
CA THR A 53 10.75 -4.76 15.28
C THR A 53 10.40 -5.83 14.23
N PRO A 54 9.84 -6.97 14.65
CA PRO A 54 9.20 -7.89 13.72
C PRO A 54 8.02 -7.22 12.97
N PRO A 55 7.56 -7.85 11.88
CA PRO A 55 6.33 -7.45 11.19
C PRO A 55 5.10 -7.43 12.10
N ASP A 56 4.06 -6.76 11.64
CA ASP A 56 2.83 -6.55 12.41
C ASP A 56 1.70 -7.48 11.93
N ILE A 57 0.91 -8.01 12.87
CA ILE A 57 -0.35 -8.70 12.55
C ILE A 57 -1.47 -7.67 12.62
N GLN A 58 -2.15 -7.47 11.50
CA GLN A 58 -3.09 -6.39 11.26
C GLN A 58 -4.45 -6.93 10.79
N PRO A 59 -5.55 -6.18 10.94
CA PRO A 59 -5.63 -4.88 11.58
C PRO A 59 -5.57 -5.01 13.11
N ALA A 60 -4.75 -4.19 13.75
CA ALA A 60 -4.67 -4.11 15.21
C ALA A 60 -5.28 -2.81 15.71
N LEU A 61 -5.76 -2.81 16.96
CA LEU A 61 -6.27 -1.62 17.64
C LEU A 61 -5.36 -1.26 18.81
N ASN A 62 -5.19 0.03 19.07
CA ASN A 62 -4.51 0.52 20.27
C ASN A 62 -5.46 0.45 21.49
N GLU A 63 -4.95 0.80 22.67
CA GLU A 63 -5.72 0.82 23.93
C GLU A 63 -6.93 1.77 23.91
N ARG A 64 -6.97 2.73 22.97
CA ARG A 64 -8.08 3.67 22.76
C ARG A 64 -9.07 3.17 21.71
N ASN A 65 -8.93 1.91 21.28
CA ASN A 65 -9.75 1.29 20.24
C ASN A 65 -9.66 2.00 18.87
N GLU A 66 -8.51 2.61 18.59
CA GLU A 66 -8.19 3.25 17.31
C GLU A 66 -7.24 2.36 16.49
N PRO A 67 -7.28 2.42 15.15
CA PRO A 67 -6.41 1.61 14.29
C PRO A 67 -4.92 1.85 14.57
N PHE A 68 -4.21 0.78 14.88
CA PHE A 68 -2.75 0.81 15.05
C PHE A 68 -2.10 1.25 13.73
N PHE A 69 -1.14 2.18 13.81
CA PHE A 69 -0.50 2.85 12.67
C PHE A 69 -1.46 3.53 11.67
N GLY A 70 -2.74 3.72 12.03
CA GLY A 70 -3.78 4.27 11.14
C GLY A 70 -4.30 3.31 10.07
N ILE A 71 -4.03 2.00 10.18
CA ILE A 71 -4.36 1.02 9.15
C ILE A 71 -5.77 0.47 9.37
N THR A 72 -6.66 0.73 8.41
CA THR A 72 -8.08 0.31 8.48
C THR A 72 -8.42 -0.81 7.50
N LYS A 73 -7.44 -1.33 6.75
CA LYS A 73 -7.67 -2.37 5.75
C LYS A 73 -8.15 -3.65 6.44
N LYS A 74 -9.27 -4.20 5.98
CA LYS A 74 -9.77 -5.51 6.42
C LYS A 74 -9.00 -6.63 5.74
N ALA A 75 -8.85 -7.76 6.42
CA ALA A 75 -8.29 -8.98 5.83
C ALA A 75 -9.08 -9.40 4.58
N TYR A 76 -8.38 -9.99 3.62
CA TYR A 76 -8.99 -10.64 2.47
C TYR A 76 -9.63 -11.97 2.88
N LEU A 77 -8.92 -12.78 3.66
CA LEU A 77 -9.40 -14.03 4.24
C LEU A 77 -9.28 -13.97 5.76
N GLY A 78 -10.26 -14.55 6.46
CA GLY A 78 -10.27 -14.62 7.92
C GLY A 78 -10.33 -13.25 8.59
N ASN A 79 -9.53 -13.03 9.62
CA ASN A 79 -9.63 -11.87 10.51
C ASN A 79 -8.39 -10.96 10.44
N THR A 80 -7.22 -11.54 10.22
CA THR A 80 -5.94 -10.84 10.28
C THR A 80 -5.03 -11.22 9.11
N TYR A 81 -4.03 -10.38 8.87
CA TYR A 81 -3.02 -10.51 7.84
C TYR A 81 -1.70 -9.94 8.36
N VAL A 82 -0.61 -10.12 7.60
CA VAL A 82 0.69 -9.54 7.97
C VAL A 82 0.97 -8.27 7.18
N GLY A 83 1.37 -7.21 7.87
CA GLY A 83 1.95 -6.00 7.30
C GLY A 83 3.46 -6.05 7.40
N MET A 84 4.17 -5.79 6.30
CA MET A 84 5.63 -5.67 6.26
C MET A 84 6.07 -4.31 5.73
N VAL A 85 7.19 -3.79 6.25
CA VAL A 85 7.74 -2.49 5.84
C VAL A 85 9.20 -2.52 5.38
N VAL A 86 9.56 -1.51 4.59
CA VAL A 86 10.95 -1.08 4.35
C VAL A 86 11.14 0.31 4.95
N ARG A 87 12.36 0.63 5.38
CA ARG A 87 12.66 1.84 6.15
C ARG A 87 13.69 2.73 5.45
N SER A 88 13.66 4.03 5.70
CA SER A 88 14.66 4.99 5.20
C SER A 88 16.07 4.80 5.77
N ASN A 89 16.26 3.86 6.72
CA ASN A 89 17.57 3.47 7.26
C ASN A 89 18.12 2.17 6.63
N GLU A 90 17.63 1.80 5.45
CA GLU A 90 18.02 0.60 4.67
C GLU A 90 17.58 -0.74 5.27
N THR A 91 16.89 -0.75 6.40
CA THR A 91 16.36 -1.99 6.97
C THR A 91 15.03 -2.39 6.32
N ASN A 92 14.74 -3.69 6.33
CA ASN A 92 13.52 -4.25 5.78
C ASN A 92 12.98 -5.36 6.68
N GLU A 93 11.71 -5.69 6.47
CA GLU A 93 11.03 -6.77 7.14
C GLU A 93 10.91 -8.01 6.26
N ARG A 94 11.13 -9.15 6.89
CA ARG A 94 11.20 -10.46 6.24
C ARG A 94 10.65 -11.54 7.16
N ILE A 95 9.95 -12.50 6.59
CA ILE A 95 9.43 -13.67 7.32
C ILE A 95 9.80 -14.95 6.59
N GLY A 96 10.27 -15.95 7.34
CA GLY A 96 10.70 -17.23 6.80
C GLY A 96 9.99 -18.41 7.44
N GLN A 97 9.83 -19.49 6.67
CA GLN A 97 9.25 -20.73 7.14
C GLN A 97 10.00 -21.94 6.57
N LYS A 98 10.11 -23.00 7.37
CA LYS A 98 10.58 -24.32 6.92
C LYS A 98 9.51 -25.00 6.08
N LEU A 99 9.88 -25.51 4.93
CA LEU A 99 8.99 -26.30 4.09
C LEU A 99 8.93 -27.75 4.58
N LEU A 100 7.73 -28.34 4.56
CA LEU A 100 7.56 -29.76 4.90
C LEU A 100 8.20 -30.68 3.85
N SER A 101 8.17 -30.25 2.59
CA SER A 101 8.87 -30.89 1.47
C SER A 101 9.74 -29.85 0.77
N PRO A 102 10.97 -30.18 0.38
CA PRO A 102 11.87 -29.21 -0.25
C PRO A 102 11.39 -28.79 -1.64
N LEU A 103 11.71 -27.56 -2.02
CA LEU A 103 11.74 -27.14 -3.42
C LEU A 103 12.91 -27.84 -4.09
N ILE A 104 12.67 -28.64 -5.11
CA ILE A 104 13.69 -29.40 -5.84
C ILE A 104 14.26 -28.53 -6.96
N ALA A 105 15.58 -28.52 -7.07
CA ALA A 105 16.29 -27.86 -8.16
C ALA A 105 15.70 -28.22 -9.53
N ASN A 106 15.52 -27.21 -10.38
CA ASN A 106 15.02 -27.32 -11.75
C ASN A 106 13.56 -27.80 -11.91
N THR A 107 12.79 -27.90 -10.84
CA THR A 107 11.34 -28.13 -10.90
C THR A 107 10.59 -26.81 -10.94
N CYS A 108 9.54 -26.68 -11.76
CA CYS A 108 8.75 -25.45 -11.78
C CYS A 108 7.63 -25.49 -10.74
N TYR A 109 7.43 -24.37 -10.06
CA TYR A 109 6.48 -24.24 -8.97
C TYR A 109 5.56 -23.04 -9.16
N SER A 110 4.39 -23.10 -8.54
CA SER A 110 3.47 -21.96 -8.44
C SER A 110 2.77 -21.89 -7.09
N PHE A 111 2.54 -20.68 -6.60
CA PHE A 111 1.57 -20.39 -5.55
C PHE A 111 0.89 -19.06 -5.85
N SER A 112 -0.23 -18.79 -5.20
CA SER A 112 -0.89 -17.48 -5.25
C SER A 112 -0.81 -16.79 -3.89
N ILE A 113 -0.75 -15.46 -3.88
CA ILE A 113 -0.83 -14.65 -2.66
C ILE A 113 -1.61 -13.36 -2.93
N TYR A 114 -2.34 -12.85 -1.96
CA TYR A 114 -3.01 -11.56 -2.06
C TYR A 114 -2.12 -10.48 -1.48
N LEU A 115 -1.85 -9.45 -2.27
CA LEU A 115 -1.00 -8.33 -1.89
C LEU A 115 -1.76 -7.03 -2.05
N THR A 116 -1.51 -6.10 -1.15
CA THR A 116 -1.96 -4.71 -1.27
C THR A 116 -1.01 -3.78 -0.51
N LYS A 117 -1.21 -2.48 -0.65
CA LYS A 117 -0.54 -1.45 0.12
C LYS A 117 -1.59 -0.68 0.93
N SER A 118 -1.24 -0.28 2.15
CA SER A 118 -2.04 0.70 2.89
C SER A 118 -1.79 2.13 2.40
N GLU A 119 -2.86 2.93 2.33
CA GLU A 119 -2.79 4.38 2.09
C GLU A 119 -2.35 5.15 3.34
N VAL A 120 -2.53 4.56 4.52
CA VAL A 120 -2.08 5.11 5.79
C VAL A 120 -1.28 4.05 6.53
N TYR A 121 -0.02 4.36 6.83
CA TYR A 121 0.84 3.54 7.67
C TYR A 121 1.80 4.50 8.36
N LEU A 122 1.50 4.82 9.61
CA LEU A 122 2.20 5.81 10.40
C LEU A 122 2.99 5.10 11.50
N SER A 123 4.31 5.02 11.38
CA SER A 123 5.16 4.40 12.39
C SER A 123 6.37 5.27 12.70
N ALA A 124 6.93 5.13 13.90
CA ALA A 124 8.15 5.82 14.27
C ALA A 124 9.37 5.08 13.71
N THR A 125 10.43 5.81 13.38
CA THR A 125 11.72 5.22 13.02
C THR A 125 12.62 5.14 14.24
N GLN A 126 13.60 4.22 14.25
CA GLN A 126 14.58 4.15 15.36
C GLN A 126 15.35 5.46 15.56
N ASN A 127 15.60 6.15 14.44
CA ASN A 127 16.32 7.42 14.44
C ASN A 127 15.47 8.57 15.00
N ASN A 128 14.15 8.42 15.04
CA ASN A 128 13.24 9.43 15.55
C ASN A 128 12.01 8.79 16.21
N PRO A 129 12.17 8.15 17.39
CA PRO A 129 11.08 7.42 18.05
C PRO A 129 9.92 8.32 18.50
N GLN A 130 10.11 9.64 18.54
CA GLN A 130 9.10 10.60 18.96
C GLN A 130 8.24 11.16 17.81
N ALA A 131 8.58 10.87 16.55
CA ALA A 131 7.82 11.35 15.41
C ALA A 131 7.37 10.18 14.53
N LEU A 132 6.08 10.19 14.17
CA LEU A 132 5.54 9.24 13.22
C LEU A 132 5.89 9.68 11.79
N GLU A 133 6.39 8.73 11.01
CA GLU A 133 6.68 8.88 9.59
C GLU A 133 5.71 8.03 8.76
N GLN A 134 5.50 8.44 7.50
CA GLN A 134 4.60 7.75 6.59
C GLN A 134 5.33 6.64 5.82
N TYR A 135 4.75 5.44 5.79
CA TYR A 135 5.27 4.26 5.11
C TYR A 135 4.52 3.93 3.83
N THR A 136 4.14 4.91 3.02
CA THR A 136 3.22 4.70 1.89
C THR A 136 3.88 4.52 0.53
N THR A 137 5.20 4.58 0.43
CA THR A 137 5.86 4.40 -0.86
C THR A 137 5.71 2.95 -1.32
N PRO A 138 5.30 2.68 -2.58
CA PRO A 138 5.20 1.32 -3.09
C PRO A 138 6.51 0.53 -2.95
N VAL A 139 6.39 -0.74 -2.60
CA VAL A 139 7.50 -1.68 -2.44
C VAL A 139 7.30 -2.88 -3.37
N VAL A 140 8.32 -3.70 -3.51
CA VAL A 140 8.20 -5.02 -4.14
C VAL A 140 8.17 -6.10 -3.07
N LEU A 141 7.56 -7.24 -3.38
CA LEU A 141 7.72 -8.46 -2.61
C LEU A 141 8.75 -9.35 -3.31
N ARG A 142 9.74 -9.81 -2.55
CA ARG A 142 10.72 -10.82 -2.97
C ARG A 142 10.42 -12.15 -2.31
N VAL A 143 10.61 -13.21 -3.08
CA VAL A 143 10.49 -14.60 -2.62
C VAL A 143 11.86 -15.24 -2.73
N TRP A 144 12.37 -15.74 -1.61
CA TRP A 144 13.68 -16.35 -1.51
C TRP A 144 13.59 -17.83 -1.14
N GLY A 145 14.49 -18.61 -1.71
CA GLY A 145 14.78 -19.99 -1.30
C GLY A 145 16.03 -20.03 -0.42
N GLY A 146 16.00 -20.89 0.61
CA GLY A 146 17.10 -21.07 1.55
C GLY A 146 17.27 -22.50 2.04
N GLU A 147 18.38 -22.74 2.74
CA GLU A 147 18.72 -24.05 3.36
C GLU A 147 18.58 -24.03 4.89
N ALA A 148 18.40 -22.86 5.46
CA ALA A 148 18.15 -22.63 6.89
C ALA A 148 17.19 -21.43 7.06
N TYR A 149 16.73 -21.21 8.29
CA TYR A 149 15.97 -20.00 8.61
C TYR A 149 16.78 -18.74 8.32
N CYS A 150 16.14 -17.74 7.72
CA CYS A 150 16.69 -16.42 7.47
C CYS A 150 17.96 -16.43 6.60
N ASN A 151 18.07 -17.45 5.72
CA ASN A 151 19.16 -17.64 4.80
C ASN A 151 18.67 -17.45 3.36
N GLN A 152 18.88 -16.25 2.82
CA GLN A 152 18.55 -15.91 1.44
C GLN A 152 19.61 -16.47 0.48
N LYS A 153 19.41 -17.69 -0.04
CA LYS A 153 20.35 -18.35 -0.95
C LYS A 153 20.07 -18.04 -2.41
N GLU A 154 18.80 -18.02 -2.81
CA GLU A 154 18.39 -17.79 -4.20
C GLU A 154 17.13 -16.91 -4.25
N LEU A 155 17.18 -15.82 -5.02
CA LEU A 155 15.98 -15.03 -5.33
C LEU A 155 15.15 -15.81 -6.35
N LEU A 156 14.00 -16.31 -5.92
CA LEU A 156 13.10 -17.12 -6.73
C LEU A 156 12.15 -16.26 -7.55
N TYR A 157 11.71 -15.13 -7.00
CA TYR A 157 10.76 -14.23 -7.64
C TYR A 157 10.82 -12.82 -7.03
N GLU A 158 10.57 -11.80 -7.85
CA GLU A 158 10.33 -10.42 -7.42
C GLU A 158 9.07 -9.89 -8.13
N THR A 159 8.17 -9.26 -7.38
CA THR A 159 7.00 -8.62 -7.98
C THR A 159 7.36 -7.28 -8.62
N GLU A 160 6.48 -6.77 -9.48
CA GLU A 160 6.44 -5.33 -9.73
C GLU A 160 6.08 -4.56 -8.45
N ALA A 161 6.28 -3.23 -8.47
CA ALA A 161 5.92 -2.36 -7.36
C ALA A 161 4.42 -2.48 -7.05
N ILE A 162 4.10 -2.76 -5.79
CA ILE A 162 2.74 -3.01 -5.31
C ILE A 162 2.12 -1.66 -4.95
N SER A 163 1.34 -1.10 -5.88
CA SER A 163 0.68 0.20 -5.72
C SER A 163 -0.84 0.10 -5.55
N ASN A 164 -1.41 -1.10 -5.68
CA ASN A 164 -2.83 -1.33 -5.48
C ASN A 164 -3.21 -1.19 -4.00
N ILE A 165 -4.35 -0.54 -3.75
CA ILE A 165 -4.94 -0.39 -2.41
C ILE A 165 -5.97 -1.48 -2.14
N GLU A 166 -6.59 -2.01 -3.20
CA GLU A 166 -7.44 -3.20 -3.11
C GLU A 166 -6.63 -4.48 -3.17
N TRP A 167 -7.07 -5.48 -2.40
CA TRP A 167 -6.47 -6.81 -2.41
C TRP A 167 -6.45 -7.37 -3.82
N LYS A 168 -5.24 -7.62 -4.33
CA LYS A 168 -5.02 -8.18 -5.66
C LYS A 168 -4.33 -9.51 -5.51
N LYS A 169 -4.84 -10.52 -6.21
CA LYS A 169 -4.21 -11.85 -6.31
C LYS A 169 -2.98 -11.75 -7.23
N TYR A 170 -1.87 -12.30 -6.77
CA TYR A 170 -0.65 -12.51 -7.52
C TYR A 170 -0.42 -14.00 -7.67
N ASP A 171 -0.40 -14.50 -8.90
CA ASP A 171 0.02 -15.86 -9.20
C ASP A 171 1.52 -15.84 -9.49
N ILE A 172 2.29 -16.40 -8.56
CA ILE A 172 3.74 -16.44 -8.61
C ILE A 172 4.16 -17.79 -9.20
N GLU A 173 5.06 -17.75 -10.18
CA GLU A 173 5.63 -18.93 -10.84
C GLU A 173 7.15 -18.78 -10.86
N PHE A 174 7.87 -19.83 -10.46
CA PHE A 174 9.33 -19.80 -10.36
C PHE A 174 9.94 -21.18 -10.57
N LYS A 175 11.24 -21.20 -10.86
CA LYS A 175 12.05 -22.41 -11.04
C LYS A 175 13.37 -22.23 -10.28
N PRO A 176 13.56 -22.85 -9.11
CA PRO A 176 14.80 -22.75 -8.36
C PRO A 176 15.93 -23.47 -9.10
N LYS A 177 17.15 -22.91 -9.02
CA LYS A 177 18.39 -23.53 -9.51
C LYS A 177 18.96 -24.53 -8.52
N PHE A 178 18.68 -24.34 -7.23
CA PHE A 178 19.13 -25.20 -6.14
C PHE A 178 17.96 -25.80 -5.38
N THR A 179 18.21 -26.86 -4.61
CA THR A 179 17.20 -27.44 -3.72
C THR A 179 17.12 -26.59 -2.45
N HIS A 180 15.92 -26.20 -2.04
CA HIS A 180 15.69 -25.33 -0.87
C HIS A 180 14.71 -25.99 0.10
N THR A 181 15.02 -25.94 1.39
CA THR A 181 14.18 -26.47 2.48
C THR A 181 13.41 -25.38 3.21
N TYR A 182 13.66 -24.11 2.86
CA TYR A 182 13.03 -22.93 3.46
C TYR A 182 12.55 -21.98 2.36
N ILE A 183 11.47 -21.26 2.67
CA ILE A 183 10.99 -20.13 1.88
C ILE A 183 10.97 -18.88 2.74
N GLU A 184 11.32 -17.73 2.16
CA GLU A 184 11.28 -16.44 2.83
C GLU A 184 10.57 -15.41 1.94
N LEU A 185 9.76 -14.57 2.57
CA LEU A 185 9.08 -13.42 1.98
C LEU A 185 9.74 -12.15 2.50
N GLU A 186 10.15 -11.26 1.62
CA GLU A 186 10.85 -10.02 1.95
C GLU A 186 10.14 -8.82 1.31
N ALA A 187 9.82 -7.81 2.10
CA ALA A 187 9.51 -6.49 1.57
C ALA A 187 10.80 -5.80 1.13
N TYR A 188 10.84 -5.25 -0.09
CA TYR A 188 12.06 -4.62 -0.61
C TYR A 188 11.77 -3.34 -1.41
N TYR A 189 12.74 -2.44 -1.49
CA TYR A 189 12.63 -1.21 -2.29
C TYR A 189 12.47 -1.54 -3.78
N LYS A 190 11.70 -0.76 -4.52
CA LYS A 190 11.73 -0.84 -5.99
C LYS A 190 13.05 -0.24 -6.47
N THR A 191 13.97 -1.11 -6.92
CA THR A 191 15.26 -0.69 -7.46
C THR A 191 15.18 -0.36 -8.96
N PRO A 192 16.04 0.54 -9.49
CA PRO A 192 17.06 1.30 -8.75
C PRO A 192 16.44 2.42 -7.91
N VAL A 193 17.02 2.67 -6.74
CA VAL A 193 16.63 3.78 -5.85
C VAL A 193 17.89 4.47 -5.35
N LEU A 194 17.89 5.81 -5.33
CA LEU A 194 19.05 6.60 -4.87
C LEU A 194 19.13 6.68 -3.34
N PHE A 195 17.99 6.72 -2.67
CA PHE A 195 17.91 6.78 -1.22
C PHE A 195 16.83 5.80 -0.72
N PRO A 196 17.09 5.01 0.32
CA PRO A 196 16.08 4.19 0.96
C PRO A 196 14.88 5.04 1.40
N TYR A 197 13.69 4.46 1.41
CA TYR A 197 12.45 5.15 1.73
C TYR A 197 11.56 4.30 2.64
N ASN A 198 10.58 4.94 3.29
CA ASN A 198 9.57 4.22 4.05
C ASN A 198 8.45 3.73 3.14
N GLY A 199 8.18 2.42 3.16
CA GLY A 199 7.17 1.77 2.34
C GLY A 199 6.54 0.57 3.04
N ASN A 200 5.36 0.15 2.58
CA ASN A 200 4.63 -0.99 3.15
C ASN A 200 4.05 -1.90 2.08
N VAL A 201 3.87 -3.16 2.46
CA VAL A 201 3.07 -4.16 1.77
C VAL A 201 2.29 -4.99 2.79
N LEU A 202 1.04 -5.28 2.49
CA LEU A 202 0.17 -6.16 3.27
C LEU A 202 0.00 -7.47 2.49
N LEU A 203 0.10 -8.60 3.20
CA LEU A 203 0.08 -9.94 2.62
C LEU A 203 -0.99 -10.79 3.28
N ASP A 204 -1.81 -11.45 2.46
CA ASP A 204 -2.86 -12.34 2.94
C ASP A 204 -3.05 -13.53 1.98
N ASN A 205 -3.64 -14.61 2.49
CA ASN A 205 -4.14 -15.78 1.75
C ASN A 205 -3.14 -16.34 0.72
N MET A 206 -1.93 -16.63 1.18
CA MET A 206 -0.93 -17.40 0.44
C MET A 206 -1.37 -18.87 0.32
N SER A 207 -1.46 -19.37 -0.91
CA SER A 207 -1.77 -20.78 -1.17
C SER A 207 -0.57 -21.68 -0.87
N HIS A 208 -0.83 -22.97 -0.77
CA HIS A 208 0.22 -23.99 -0.87
C HIS A 208 0.97 -23.87 -2.21
N ILE A 209 2.22 -24.31 -2.21
CA ILE A 209 3.07 -24.32 -3.40
C ILE A 209 2.79 -25.61 -4.17
N LYS A 210 2.58 -25.50 -5.47
CA LYS A 210 2.25 -26.63 -6.34
C LYS A 210 3.34 -26.81 -7.38
N VAL A 211 3.74 -28.05 -7.64
CA VAL A 211 4.57 -28.38 -8.81
C VAL A 211 3.77 -28.12 -10.08
N ILE A 212 4.31 -27.36 -11.02
CA ILE A 212 3.67 -27.10 -12.32
C ILE A 212 4.59 -27.57 -13.47
N PRO A 213 4.03 -27.88 -14.65
CA PRO A 213 4.86 -28.04 -15.84
C PRO A 213 5.70 -26.80 -16.09
N CYS A 214 6.94 -26.97 -16.55
CA CYS A 214 7.79 -25.81 -16.82
C CYS A 214 7.36 -25.03 -18.07
N PRO A 215 7.53 -23.70 -18.09
CA PRO A 215 7.28 -22.89 -19.28
C PRO A 215 7.95 -23.45 -20.55
N ASN A 216 7.34 -23.20 -21.71
CA ASN A 216 7.79 -23.68 -23.04
C ASN A 216 7.65 -25.19 -23.28
N THR A 217 6.87 -25.90 -22.45
CA THR A 217 6.49 -27.30 -22.68
C THR A 217 5.06 -27.40 -23.21
N LYS A 218 4.71 -28.53 -23.85
CA LYS A 218 3.32 -28.76 -24.32
C LYS A 218 2.36 -28.89 -23.14
N GLU A 219 2.84 -29.51 -22.08
CA GLU A 219 2.16 -29.71 -20.80
C GLU A 219 1.84 -28.37 -20.16
N TYR A 220 2.75 -27.38 -20.25
CA TYR A 220 2.50 -26.03 -19.75
C TYR A 220 1.41 -25.30 -20.52
N ALA A 221 1.35 -25.45 -21.85
CA ALA A 221 0.28 -24.86 -22.65
C ALA A 221 -1.11 -25.41 -22.23
N ALA A 222 -1.19 -26.71 -21.95
CA ALA A 222 -2.39 -27.34 -21.42
C ALA A 222 -2.74 -26.83 -20.01
N TYR A 223 -1.75 -26.75 -19.12
CA TYR A 223 -1.88 -26.20 -17.77
C TYR A 223 -2.43 -24.77 -17.78
N VAL A 224 -1.89 -23.88 -18.62
CA VAL A 224 -2.36 -22.48 -18.74
C VAL A 224 -3.82 -22.42 -19.21
N LYS A 225 -4.21 -23.29 -20.14
CA LYS A 225 -5.60 -23.36 -20.62
C LYS A 225 -6.55 -23.80 -19.50
N GLU A 226 -6.16 -24.80 -18.72
CA GLU A 226 -6.93 -25.29 -17.58
C GLU A 226 -7.03 -24.24 -16.47
N LYS A 227 -5.91 -23.58 -16.12
CA LYS A 227 -5.86 -22.49 -15.13
C LYS A 227 -6.82 -21.36 -15.50
N LYS A 228 -6.77 -20.88 -16.75
CA LYS A 228 -7.69 -19.85 -17.24
C LYS A 228 -9.16 -20.26 -17.15
N ALA A 229 -9.47 -21.53 -17.43
CA ALA A 229 -10.84 -22.04 -17.31
C ALA A 229 -11.31 -22.07 -15.85
N LYS A 230 -10.44 -22.48 -14.92
CA LYS A 230 -10.72 -22.46 -13.47
C LYS A 230 -10.92 -21.04 -12.95
N ASP A 231 -10.01 -20.12 -13.27
CA ASP A 231 -10.10 -18.71 -12.84
C ASP A 231 -11.39 -18.05 -13.38
N ALA A 232 -11.77 -18.35 -14.63
CA ALA A 232 -13.02 -17.85 -15.21
C ALA A 232 -14.27 -18.43 -14.54
N LYS A 233 -14.20 -19.67 -14.03
CA LYS A 233 -15.28 -20.29 -13.26
C LYS A 233 -15.39 -19.65 -11.87
N GLU A 234 -14.28 -19.49 -11.16
CA GLU A 234 -14.23 -18.86 -9.84
C GLU A 234 -14.74 -17.40 -9.89
N LEU A 235 -14.38 -16.65 -10.94
CA LEU A 235 -14.87 -15.29 -11.16
C LEU A 235 -16.39 -15.25 -11.41
N LYS A 236 -16.96 -16.27 -12.05
CA LYS A 236 -18.41 -16.39 -12.26
C LYS A 236 -19.15 -16.76 -10.98
N GLU A 237 -18.56 -17.61 -10.14
CA GLU A 237 -19.12 -18.01 -8.85
C GLU A 237 -19.09 -16.84 -7.85
N LYS A 238 -17.97 -16.13 -7.71
CA LYS A 238 -17.88 -14.91 -6.90
C LYS A 238 -18.87 -13.82 -7.30
N LYS A 239 -19.18 -13.69 -8.60
CA LYS A 239 -20.22 -12.78 -9.12
C LYS A 239 -21.65 -13.26 -8.81
N ARG A 240 -21.88 -14.57 -8.66
CA ARG A 240 -23.18 -15.12 -8.25
C ARG A 240 -23.41 -14.96 -6.75
N ASP A 241 -22.38 -15.16 -5.94
CA ASP A 241 -22.47 -15.01 -4.48
C ASP A 241 -22.68 -13.53 -4.07
N THR A 242 -22.07 -12.59 -4.80
CA THR A 242 -22.34 -11.15 -4.60
C THR A 242 -23.76 -10.73 -5.01
N VAL A 243 -24.43 -11.48 -5.89
CA VAL A 243 -25.83 -11.24 -6.29
C VAL A 243 -26.80 -11.98 -5.35
N ALA A 244 -26.41 -13.12 -4.77
CA ALA A 244 -27.25 -13.91 -3.86
C ALA A 244 -27.35 -13.33 -2.43
N VAL A 245 -26.41 -12.49 -2.00
CA VAL A 245 -26.45 -11.80 -0.69
C VAL A 245 -27.43 -10.61 -0.67
N ALA A 246 -27.94 -10.18 -1.83
CA ALA A 246 -28.89 -9.07 -1.94
C ALA A 246 -30.37 -9.52 -1.89
N THR A 247 -30.78 -10.38 -0.94
CA THR A 247 -32.22 -10.54 -0.61
C THR A 247 -32.46 -11.09 0.80
N LYS A 248 -32.62 -10.20 1.80
CA LYS A 248 -33.86 -10.04 2.61
C LYS A 248 -33.63 -9.07 3.80
N PRO A 249 -34.66 -8.31 4.21
CA PRO A 249 -34.53 -7.14 5.08
C PRO A 249 -34.71 -7.46 6.58
N ILE A 250 -34.01 -6.75 7.45
CA ILE A 250 -34.40 -6.56 8.86
C ILE A 250 -34.34 -5.06 9.20
N GLN A 251 -35.45 -4.61 9.80
CA GLN A 251 -35.90 -3.24 9.99
C GLN A 251 -35.28 -2.55 11.22
N ASN A 252 -35.17 -1.22 11.11
CA ASN A 252 -35.26 -0.16 12.14
C ASN A 252 -34.22 -0.18 13.29
N SER A 253 -33.57 0.92 13.68
CA SER A 253 -33.97 2.34 13.63
C SER A 253 -32.73 3.24 13.73
N VAL A 254 -32.64 4.23 12.85
CA VAL A 254 -31.75 5.39 12.99
C VAL A 254 -32.65 6.59 13.29
N PRO A 255 -32.45 7.35 14.38
CA PRO A 255 -33.08 8.64 14.54
C PRO A 255 -32.48 9.61 13.51
N LYS A 256 -33.32 10.04 12.56
CA LYS A 256 -33.07 11.23 11.74
C LYS A 256 -32.96 12.44 12.65
N SER A 257 -31.85 13.17 12.54
CA SER A 257 -31.89 14.62 12.66
C SER A 257 -31.44 15.21 11.33
N LYS A 258 -32.37 15.90 10.69
CA LYS A 258 -32.17 16.72 9.49
C LYS A 258 -31.45 18.01 9.90
N ASN A 259 -30.62 18.53 9.01
CA ASN A 259 -30.70 19.91 8.51
C ASN A 259 -29.65 20.03 7.40
N GLU A 260 -30.07 20.03 6.14
CA GLU A 260 -30.46 21.20 5.36
C GLU A 260 -29.26 21.96 4.81
N SER A 261 -29.06 21.74 3.50
CA SER A 261 -28.33 22.62 2.61
C SER A 261 -28.93 24.02 2.65
N THR A 262 -28.12 25.01 2.98
CA THR A 262 -28.36 26.38 2.53
C THR A 262 -27.09 26.88 1.84
N ALA A 263 -27.30 27.38 0.63
CA ALA A 263 -26.30 28.07 -0.15
C ALA A 263 -25.85 29.35 0.58
N SER A 264 -24.54 29.54 0.67
CA SER A 264 -23.89 30.82 0.93
C SER A 264 -22.76 30.97 -0.08
N ASN A 265 -23.02 31.81 -1.09
CA ASN A 265 -22.06 32.23 -2.11
C ASN A 265 -21.14 33.31 -1.51
N ASP A 266 -20.14 32.90 -0.74
CA ASP A 266 -18.96 33.72 -0.50
C ASP A 266 -17.73 32.83 -0.63
N LYS A 267 -17.15 32.79 -1.84
CA LYS A 267 -15.86 32.15 -2.09
C LYS A 267 -14.82 32.67 -1.09
N ILE A 268 -14.13 31.77 -0.41
CA ILE A 268 -13.08 32.08 0.57
C ILE A 268 -11.83 32.59 -0.17
N LEU A 269 -11.60 32.13 -1.40
CA LEU A 269 -10.52 32.59 -2.27
C LEU A 269 -11.08 33.49 -3.38
N LYS A 270 -11.48 34.71 -2.99
CA LYS A 270 -12.04 35.74 -3.91
C LYS A 270 -11.11 36.08 -5.10
N GLU A 271 -9.82 35.76 -4.99
CA GLU A 271 -8.78 36.00 -6.01
C GLU A 271 -8.61 34.85 -7.02
N LEU A 272 -9.18 33.65 -6.79
CA LEU A 272 -9.09 32.50 -7.69
C LEU A 272 -10.20 32.49 -8.76
N GLU A 273 -10.26 33.56 -9.57
CA GLU A 273 -11.05 33.57 -10.80
C GLU A 273 -10.12 33.53 -12.01
N ILE A 274 -10.28 32.51 -12.88
CA ILE A 274 -9.37 32.29 -14.01
C ILE A 274 -9.24 33.52 -14.94
N LYS A 275 -10.29 34.36 -15.04
CA LYS A 275 -10.28 35.60 -15.82
C LYS A 275 -9.40 36.71 -15.24
N LYS A 276 -9.00 36.60 -13.96
CA LYS A 276 -8.26 37.62 -13.22
C LYS A 276 -6.83 37.21 -12.85
N ILE A 277 -6.50 35.93 -12.97
CA ILE A 277 -5.16 35.43 -12.60
C ILE A 277 -4.14 35.59 -13.73
N LYS A 278 -2.87 35.80 -13.37
CA LYS A 278 -1.73 35.88 -14.30
C LYS A 278 -0.64 34.90 -13.91
N VAL A 279 0.14 34.42 -14.89
CA VAL A 279 1.35 33.64 -14.61
C VAL A 279 2.30 34.48 -13.74
N GLY A 280 2.87 33.86 -12.71
CA GLY A 280 3.72 34.50 -11.71
C GLY A 280 2.97 35.12 -10.52
N GLN A 281 1.65 35.28 -10.60
CA GLN A 281 0.85 35.78 -9.49
C GLN A 281 0.92 34.82 -8.29
N THR A 282 1.07 35.39 -7.10
CA THR A 282 1.07 34.66 -5.83
C THR A 282 -0.17 35.05 -5.03
N ILE A 283 -0.94 34.05 -4.61
CA ILE A 283 -2.20 34.19 -3.90
C ILE A 283 -2.03 33.53 -2.53
N LYS A 284 -2.27 34.29 -1.46
CA LYS A 284 -2.21 33.74 -0.10
C LYS A 284 -3.43 32.86 0.14
N ILE A 285 -3.23 31.67 0.72
CA ILE A 285 -4.35 30.81 1.13
C ILE A 285 -4.81 31.28 2.50
N GLU A 286 -5.87 32.08 2.54
CA GLU A 286 -6.47 32.50 3.80
C GLU A 286 -7.17 31.34 4.53
N LYS A 287 -7.26 31.40 5.86
CA LYS A 287 -7.89 30.36 6.70
C LYS A 287 -7.29 28.96 6.59
N LEU A 288 -6.06 28.85 6.07
CA LEU A 288 -5.27 27.63 6.15
C LEU A 288 -4.43 27.62 7.42
N TYR A 289 -4.81 26.74 8.35
CA TYR A 289 -4.26 26.61 9.68
C TYR A 289 -3.68 25.22 9.86
N PHE A 290 -2.56 25.18 10.55
CA PHE A 290 -1.90 23.95 10.96
C PHE A 290 -1.99 23.82 12.47
N LYS A 291 -2.01 22.59 12.97
CA LYS A 291 -1.76 22.34 14.39
C LYS A 291 -0.37 22.89 14.77
N ALA A 292 -0.21 23.27 16.04
CA ALA A 292 1.06 23.81 16.54
C ALA A 292 2.21 22.83 16.22
N ASP A 293 3.31 23.37 15.69
CA ASP A 293 4.49 22.63 15.23
C ASP A 293 4.20 21.41 14.33
N SER A 294 3.08 21.44 13.62
CA SER A 294 2.61 20.35 12.78
C SER A 294 2.45 20.77 11.32
N THR A 295 2.37 19.75 10.48
CA THR A 295 2.03 19.79 9.06
C THR A 295 0.59 19.34 8.82
N ASN A 296 -0.13 18.96 9.87
CA ASN A 296 -1.54 18.59 9.82
C ASN A 296 -2.43 19.83 9.83
N PHE A 297 -3.35 19.89 8.87
CA PHE A 297 -4.37 20.94 8.82
C PHE A 297 -5.37 20.81 9.97
N ASN A 298 -5.90 21.95 10.41
CA ASN A 298 -7.11 21.94 11.20
C ASN A 298 -8.32 21.62 10.31
N ALA A 299 -9.38 21.04 10.88
CA ALA A 299 -10.62 20.76 10.16
C ALA A 299 -11.22 22.04 9.52
N GLU A 300 -11.01 23.19 10.16
CA GLU A 300 -11.40 24.52 9.67
C GLU A 300 -10.75 24.92 8.34
N SER A 301 -9.67 24.24 7.95
CA SER A 301 -8.95 24.50 6.70
C SER A 301 -9.40 23.65 5.53
N LEU A 302 -10.23 22.62 5.77
CA LEU A 302 -10.77 21.78 4.70
C LEU A 302 -11.58 22.58 3.68
N PRO A 303 -12.47 23.53 4.07
CA PRO A 303 -13.25 24.29 3.09
C PRO A 303 -12.40 25.09 2.10
N VAL A 304 -11.30 25.72 2.55
CA VAL A 304 -10.44 26.51 1.66
C VAL A 304 -9.57 25.61 0.75
N LEU A 305 -9.16 24.45 1.25
CA LEU A 305 -8.44 23.46 0.46
C LEU A 305 -9.35 22.80 -0.59
N ASP A 306 -10.62 22.58 -0.25
CA ASP A 306 -11.66 22.11 -1.19
C ASP A 306 -11.92 23.15 -2.29
N GLU A 307 -11.95 24.44 -1.95
CA GLU A 307 -12.10 25.50 -2.95
C GLU A 307 -10.90 25.57 -3.92
N LEU A 308 -9.67 25.41 -3.40
CA LEU A 308 -8.47 25.33 -4.22
C LEU A 308 -8.48 24.07 -5.12
N PHE A 309 -8.94 22.93 -4.60
CA PHE A 309 -9.15 21.72 -5.38
C PHE A 309 -10.13 21.96 -6.53
N ASP A 310 -11.30 22.53 -6.24
CA ASP A 310 -12.34 22.81 -7.23
C ASP A 310 -11.82 23.73 -8.35
N PHE A 311 -11.02 24.73 -7.98
CA PHE A 311 -10.37 25.61 -8.94
C PHE A 311 -9.40 24.85 -9.87
N LEU A 312 -8.50 24.02 -9.31
CA LEU A 312 -7.53 23.25 -10.11
C LEU A 312 -8.18 22.14 -10.93
N TYR A 313 -9.27 21.57 -10.43
CA TYR A 313 -10.05 20.53 -11.10
C TYR A 313 -10.78 21.08 -12.33
N LYS A 314 -11.40 22.26 -12.20
CA LYS A 314 -12.09 22.96 -13.30
C LYS A 314 -11.11 23.48 -14.36
N ASN A 315 -9.92 23.90 -13.95
CA ASN A 315 -8.95 24.55 -14.84
C ASN A 315 -7.73 23.64 -15.10
N ARG A 316 -7.91 22.61 -15.94
CA ARG A 316 -6.95 21.50 -16.11
C ARG A 316 -5.56 21.88 -16.63
N THR A 317 -5.42 23.03 -17.29
CA THR A 317 -4.12 23.53 -17.80
C THR A 317 -3.30 24.26 -16.75
N VAL A 318 -3.92 24.68 -15.64
CA VAL A 318 -3.24 25.49 -14.62
C VAL A 318 -2.25 24.63 -13.86
N ARG A 319 -1.01 25.11 -13.78
CA ARG A 319 0.07 24.54 -12.95
C ARG A 319 0.44 25.52 -11.85
N VAL A 320 0.68 25.02 -10.64
CA VAL A 320 0.93 25.86 -9.47
C VAL A 320 2.11 25.38 -8.63
N GLU A 321 2.72 26.30 -7.90
CA GLU A 321 3.63 26.01 -6.79
C GLU A 321 2.94 26.36 -5.47
N VAL A 322 2.95 25.43 -4.52
CA VAL A 322 2.59 25.71 -3.14
C VAL A 322 3.83 26.21 -2.39
N GLY A 323 3.79 27.45 -1.91
CA GLY A 323 4.85 28.07 -1.13
C GLY A 323 4.53 28.08 0.37
N GLY A 324 5.39 27.48 1.19
CA GLY A 324 5.25 27.51 2.66
C GLY A 324 6.19 28.55 3.28
N HIS A 325 5.71 29.26 4.30
CA HIS A 325 6.49 30.26 5.04
C HIS A 325 6.32 30.11 6.56
N THR A 326 7.34 30.53 7.30
CA THR A 326 7.38 30.47 8.76
C THR A 326 7.74 31.84 9.35
N ASN A 327 7.48 32.02 10.64
CA ASN A 327 8.03 33.16 11.38
C ASN A 327 9.54 32.94 11.69
N ASN A 328 10.17 33.92 12.33
CA ASN A 328 11.60 33.87 12.64
C ASN A 328 11.98 33.23 13.99
N THR A 329 11.03 32.65 14.74
CA THR A 329 11.24 32.19 16.12
C THR A 329 12.14 30.93 16.17
N PRO A 330 11.93 29.89 15.34
CA PRO A 330 12.79 28.71 15.35
C PRO A 330 14.11 28.88 14.57
N SER A 331 14.98 27.86 14.68
CA SER A 331 16.22 27.77 13.90
C SER A 331 15.92 27.75 12.40
N THR A 332 16.85 28.24 11.56
CA THR A 332 16.67 28.31 10.11
C THR A 332 16.39 26.94 9.50
N ALA A 333 17.14 25.91 9.90
CA ALA A 333 16.95 24.54 9.43
C ALA A 333 15.55 23.99 9.79
N TYR A 334 15.06 24.32 10.98
CA TYR A 334 13.71 23.95 11.41
C TYR A 334 12.64 24.66 10.56
N CYS A 335 12.78 25.98 10.37
CA CYS A 335 11.89 26.78 9.53
C CYS A 335 11.82 26.24 8.09
N ASP A 336 12.96 25.87 7.51
CA ASP A 336 13.07 25.34 6.15
C ASP A 336 12.37 24.00 5.99
N ARG A 337 12.58 23.11 6.96
CA ARG A 337 11.89 21.83 7.00
C ARG A 337 10.39 22.01 7.17
N LEU A 338 9.96 22.77 8.19
CA LEU A 338 8.53 22.94 8.51
C LEU A 338 7.77 23.62 7.37
N SER A 339 8.32 24.68 6.79
CA SER A 339 7.71 25.35 5.63
C SER A 339 7.58 24.42 4.42
N SER A 340 8.62 23.64 4.12
CA SER A 340 8.60 22.68 3.00
C SER A 340 7.55 21.60 3.22
N GLN A 341 7.48 21.04 4.42
CA GLN A 341 6.52 19.99 4.75
C GLN A 341 5.07 20.51 4.73
N ARG A 342 4.80 21.70 5.26
CA ARG A 342 3.48 22.33 5.19
C ARG A 342 3.00 22.57 3.76
N ALA A 343 3.91 23.05 2.90
CA ALA A 343 3.62 23.19 1.47
C ALA A 343 3.36 21.84 0.80
N LYS A 344 4.15 20.82 1.15
CA LYS A 344 3.96 19.45 0.66
C LYS A 344 2.60 18.89 1.08
N SER A 345 2.17 19.11 2.33
CA SER A 345 0.87 18.63 2.81
C SER A 345 -0.30 19.19 2.00
N VAL A 346 -0.21 20.44 1.53
CA VAL A 346 -1.28 21.03 0.69
C VAL A 346 -1.26 20.39 -0.68
N LYS A 347 -0.08 20.19 -1.27
CA LYS A 347 0.07 19.45 -2.52
C LYS A 347 -0.50 18.03 -2.40
N ASP A 348 -0.12 17.30 -1.36
CA ASP A 348 -0.54 15.91 -1.14
C ASP A 348 -2.06 15.82 -0.97
N TYR A 349 -2.68 16.77 -0.24
CA TYR A 349 -4.12 16.88 -0.10
C TYR A 349 -4.81 17.03 -1.48
N LEU A 350 -4.33 17.95 -2.31
CA LEU A 350 -4.90 18.19 -3.64
C LEU A 350 -4.73 16.99 -4.58
N ILE A 351 -3.59 16.28 -4.50
CA ILE A 351 -3.36 15.03 -5.25
C ILE A 351 -4.28 13.92 -4.76
N GLY A 352 -4.46 13.77 -3.45
CA GLY A 352 -5.36 12.77 -2.85
C GLY A 352 -6.81 12.96 -3.26
N LYS A 353 -7.23 14.20 -3.56
CA LYS A 353 -8.54 14.50 -4.16
C LYS A 353 -8.62 14.30 -5.67
N GLY A 354 -7.51 14.02 -6.35
CA GLY A 354 -7.47 13.66 -7.77
C GLY A 354 -6.85 14.71 -8.71
N ILE A 355 -6.11 15.71 -8.21
CA ILE A 355 -5.32 16.58 -9.09
C ILE A 355 -4.03 15.87 -9.51
N ASP A 356 -3.70 15.92 -10.80
CA ASP A 356 -2.48 15.32 -11.33
C ASP A 356 -1.22 15.91 -10.65
N SER A 357 -0.34 15.02 -10.19
CA SER A 357 0.86 15.40 -9.42
C SER A 357 1.85 16.30 -10.17
N THR A 358 1.87 16.24 -11.51
CA THR A 358 2.74 17.06 -12.37
C THR A 358 2.29 18.52 -12.43
N ARG A 359 1.04 18.80 -12.02
CA ARG A 359 0.45 20.15 -12.03
C ARG A 359 0.73 20.94 -10.74
N ILE A 360 1.25 20.29 -9.71
CA ILE A 360 1.49 20.90 -8.41
C ILE A 360 2.93 20.65 -7.98
N THR A 361 3.68 21.74 -7.82
CA THR A 361 4.99 21.73 -7.17
C THR A 361 4.86 22.32 -5.77
N TYR A 362 5.87 22.14 -4.91
CA TYR A 362 5.88 22.74 -3.58
C TYR A 362 7.27 23.21 -3.21
N LYS A 363 7.35 24.25 -2.37
CA LYS A 363 8.61 24.81 -1.91
C LYS A 363 8.47 25.41 -0.51
N GLY A 364 9.44 25.12 0.36
CA GLY A 364 9.58 25.80 1.65
C GLY A 364 10.49 27.01 1.54
N TYR A 365 9.95 28.18 1.82
CA TYR A 365 10.70 29.43 1.87
C TYR A 365 11.27 29.74 3.26
N GLY A 366 10.95 28.93 4.26
CA GLY A 366 11.40 29.12 5.63
C GLY A 366 11.01 30.50 6.15
N LYS A 367 11.99 31.22 6.71
CA LYS A 367 11.83 32.60 7.21
C LYS A 367 12.42 33.66 6.27
N ARG A 368 12.81 33.29 5.04
CA ARG A 368 13.54 34.16 4.12
C ARG A 368 12.68 35.25 3.47
N ASN A 369 11.37 35.03 3.38
CA ASN A 369 10.43 35.92 2.68
C ASN A 369 9.29 36.39 3.62
N PRO A 370 9.58 37.21 4.65
CA PRO A 370 8.54 37.76 5.52
C PRO A 370 7.71 38.82 4.79
N ILE A 371 6.41 38.87 5.09
CA ILE A 371 5.47 39.88 4.58
C ILE A 371 5.06 40.91 5.65
N ALA A 372 5.42 40.66 6.90
CA ALA A 372 5.22 41.55 8.03
C ALA A 372 6.42 41.50 8.98
N GLY A 373 6.57 42.50 9.85
CA GLY A 373 7.57 42.48 10.91
C GLY A 373 7.38 41.28 11.85
N ASN A 374 8.46 40.69 12.35
CA ASN A 374 8.40 39.55 13.28
C ASN A 374 8.39 39.95 14.77
N SER A 375 8.29 41.25 15.06
CA SER A 375 8.36 41.76 16.43
C SER A 375 7.05 41.61 17.20
N THR A 376 5.91 41.49 16.50
CA THR A 376 4.59 41.34 17.11
C THR A 376 3.99 39.95 16.83
N LYS A 377 3.04 39.52 17.66
CA LYS A 377 2.36 38.23 17.49
C LYS A 377 1.60 38.18 16.16
N GLU A 378 0.97 39.29 15.80
CA GLU A 378 0.19 39.49 14.58
C GLU A 378 1.10 39.37 13.35
N GLY A 379 2.26 40.03 13.36
CA GLY A 379 3.22 39.94 12.27
C GLY A 379 3.84 38.55 12.11
N LYS A 380 4.12 37.86 13.22
CA LYS A 380 4.55 36.44 13.18
C LYS A 380 3.47 35.52 12.63
N GLN A 381 2.18 35.81 12.89
CA GLN A 381 1.08 35.04 12.33
C GLN A 381 0.93 35.27 10.82
N LEU A 382 1.09 36.51 10.36
CA LEU A 382 1.09 36.84 8.92
C LEU A 382 2.22 36.12 8.17
N ASN A 383 3.40 36.00 8.78
CA ASN A 383 4.54 35.29 8.18
C ASN A 383 4.38 33.76 8.17
N GLN A 384 3.55 33.20 9.04
CA GLN A 384 3.18 31.78 9.02
C GLN A 384 2.01 31.57 8.06
N ARG A 385 2.33 31.45 6.78
CA ARG A 385 1.34 31.35 5.72
C ARG A 385 1.73 30.29 4.71
N VAL A 386 0.74 29.88 3.93
CA VAL A 386 0.95 29.18 2.68
C VAL A 386 0.35 30.02 1.56
N GLU A 387 1.01 30.02 0.42
CA GLU A 387 0.59 30.72 -0.78
C GLU A 387 0.65 29.80 -1.99
N ILE A 388 -0.08 30.17 -3.03
CA ILE A 388 -0.10 29.50 -4.32
C ILE A 388 0.46 30.45 -5.35
N LYS A 389 1.50 30.04 -6.06
CA LYS A 389 2.05 30.75 -7.21
C LYS A 389 1.60 30.09 -8.50
N ILE A 390 1.02 30.87 -9.41
CA ILE A 390 0.63 30.39 -10.75
C ILE A 390 1.89 30.23 -11.60
N LEU A 391 2.17 29.01 -12.05
CA LEU A 391 3.34 28.70 -12.89
C LEU A 391 3.02 28.69 -14.38
N SER A 392 1.83 28.21 -14.75
CA SER A 392 1.34 28.23 -16.13
C SER A 392 -0.19 28.29 -16.15
N LEU A 393 -0.75 28.90 -17.19
CA LEU A 393 -2.18 28.88 -17.52
C LEU A 393 -2.47 28.05 -18.78
N GLU A 394 -1.43 27.68 -19.53
CA GLU A 394 -1.49 26.91 -20.77
C GLU A 394 -0.81 25.54 -20.56
N GLY A 395 -1.40 24.50 -21.16
CA GLY A 395 -1.10 23.08 -20.88
C GLY A 395 0.27 22.63 -21.35
#